data_AF-A0A1V4WD45-F1
#
_entry.id   AF-A0A1V4WD45-F1
#
_cell.length_a   1.000
_cell.length_b   1.000
_cell.length_c   1.000
_cell.angle_alpha   90.00
_cell.angle_beta   90.00
_cell.angle_gamma   90.00
#
_symmetry.space_group_name_H-M   'P 1'
#
loop_
_entity.id
_entity.type
_entity.pdbx_description
1 polymer ?
#
loop_
_entity_poly.entity_id
_entity_poly.type
_entity_poly.pdbx_seq_one_letter_code
_entity_poly.pdbx_strand_id
1 'polypeptide(L)' 'MDEMEMSINLKAIRLAWVYSVLFLLVWIGYDWIKMGAFNGIAFILMTSQEVIYWTVQLFLKWKLGKDEE' A
#
# COMPACT_ATOMS: atom_id res chain seq x y z
N MET A 1 -8.06 20.65 -10.40
CA MET A 1 -7.18 20.30 -9.27
C MET A 1 -5.79 20.62 -9.74
N ASP A 2 -5.16 21.63 -9.14
CA ASP A 2 -3.82 22.05 -9.55
C ASP A 2 -2.87 20.84 -9.46
N GLU A 3 -2.02 20.67 -10.46
CA GLU A 3 -1.05 19.57 -10.51
C GLU A 3 -0.22 19.46 -9.23
N MET A 4 0.05 20.61 -8.60
CA MET A 4 0.74 20.70 -7.33
C MET A 4 -0.03 20.01 -6.18
N GLU A 5 -1.33 20.23 -6.05
CA GLU A 5 -2.17 19.58 -5.03
C GLU A 5 -2.23 18.06 -5.24
N MET A 6 -2.34 17.63 -6.50
CA MET A 6 -2.39 16.22 -6.86
C MET A 6 -1.07 15.50 -6.54
N SER A 7 0.06 16.15 -6.77
CA SER A 7 1.40 15.61 -6.44
C SER A 7 1.61 15.46 -4.92
N ILE A 8 1.10 16.41 -4.12
CA ILE A 8 1.17 16.36 -2.66
C ILE A 8 0.29 15.22 -2.13
N ASN A 9 -0.92 15.08 -2.67
CA ASN A 9 -1.85 14.04 -2.26
C ASN A 9 -1.29 12.63 -2.54
N LEU A 10 -0.67 12.42 -3.71
CA LEU A 10 0.02 11.17 -4.04
C LEU A 10 1.17 10.84 -3.08
N LYS A 11 1.97 11.84 -2.70
CA LYS A 11 3.06 11.66 -1.72
C LYS A 11 2.52 11.31 -0.34
N ALA A 12 1.45 11.97 0.10
CA ALA A 12 0.80 11.69 1.37
C ALA A 12 0.22 10.26 1.42
N ILE A 13 -0.46 9.82 0.35
CA ILE A 13 -0.99 8.46 0.23
C ILE A 13 0.14 7.42 0.27
N ARG A 14 1.25 7.67 -0.43
CA ARG A 14 2.42 6.77 -0.40
C ARG A 14 2.99 6.65 1.02
N LEU A 15 3.11 7.75 1.75
CA LEU A 15 3.59 7.73 3.15
C LEU A 15 2.62 6.99 4.08
N ALA A 16 1.31 7.23 3.95
CA ALA A 16 0.29 6.54 4.73
C ALA A 16 0.29 5.03 4.47
N TRP A 17 0.54 4.64 3.23
CA TRP A 17 0.69 3.24 2.83
C TRP A 17 1.93 2.61 3.47
N VAL A 18 3.10 3.24 3.37
CA VAL A 18 4.34 2.74 4.02
C VAL A 18 4.15 2.59 5.54
N TYR A 19 3.50 3.56 6.18
CA TYR A 19 3.21 3.50 7.60
C TYR A 19 2.29 2.31 7.95
N SER A 20 1.26 2.07 7.16
CA SER A 20 0.33 0.94 7.35
C SER A 20 1.06 -0.41 7.22
N VAL A 21 1.94 -0.55 6.22
CA VAL A 21 2.75 -1.75 6.01
C VAL A 21 3.71 -1.97 7.19
N LEU A 22 4.39 -0.94 7.67
CA LEU A 22 5.27 -1.03 8.84
C LEU A 22 4.50 -1.43 10.10
N PHE A 23 3.32 -0.86 10.32
CA PHE A 23 2.49 -1.19 11.47
C PHE A 23 2.04 -2.65 11.46
N LEU A 24 1.59 -3.15 10.29
CA LEU A 24 1.21 -4.55 10.12
C LEU A 24 2.39 -5.51 10.30
N LEU A 25 3.58 -5.14 9.82
CA LEU A 25 4.81 -5.92 10.04
C LEU A 25 5.16 -6.04 11.52
N VAL A 26 5.10 -4.92 12.26
CA VAL A 26 5.32 -4.92 13.72
C VAL A 26 4.26 -5.78 14.42
N TRP A 27 3.00 -5.70 13.98
CA TRP A 27 1.92 -6.52 14.53
C TRP A 27 2.14 -8.02 14.31
N ILE A 28 2.49 -8.44 13.08
CA ILE A 28 2.81 -9.83 12.76
C ILE A 28 3.99 -10.32 13.60
N GLY A 29 5.05 -9.50 13.72
CA GLY A 29 6.22 -9.84 14.53
C GLY A 29 5.88 -9.98 16.02
N TYR A 30 5.06 -9.06 16.56
CA TYR A 30 4.59 -9.14 17.94
C TYR A 30 3.75 -10.39 18.18
N ASP A 31 2.81 -10.70 17.29
CA ASP A 31 1.92 -11.86 17.41
C ASP A 31 2.69 -13.19 17.27
N TRP A 32 3.68 -13.23 16.38
CA TRP A 32 4.60 -14.36 16.25
C TRP A 32 5.34 -14.64 17.57
N ILE A 33 5.89 -13.59 18.21
CA ILE A 33 6.65 -13.72 19.46
C ILE A 33 5.73 -14.10 20.64
N LYS A 34 4.52 -13.54 20.70
CA LYS A 34 3.59 -13.71 21.83
C LYS A 34 2.76 -14.98 21.79
N MET A 35 2.20 -15.33 20.63
CA MET A 35 1.30 -16.48 20.49
C MET A 35 1.96 -17.70 19.87
N GLY A 36 3.12 -17.56 19.22
CA GLY A 36 3.77 -18.66 18.47
C GLY A 36 2.95 -19.16 17.28
N ALA A 37 1.82 -18.51 16.97
CA ALA A 37 0.95 -18.81 15.86
C ALA A 37 1.10 -17.73 14.79
N PHE A 38 1.25 -18.15 13.53
CA PHE A 38 1.34 -17.22 12.42
C PHE A 38 -0.02 -16.55 12.19
N ASN A 39 -0.09 -15.23 12.38
CA ASN A 39 -1.31 -14.48 12.11
C ASN A 39 -1.52 -14.31 10.61
N GLY A 40 -2.03 -15.36 9.96
CA GLY A 40 -2.28 -15.40 8.53
C GLY A 40 -3.24 -14.29 8.06
N ILE A 41 -4.13 -13.82 8.94
CA ILE A 41 -5.05 -12.72 8.63
C ILE A 41 -4.29 -11.41 8.43
N ALA A 42 -3.34 -11.08 9.32
CA ALA A 42 -2.51 -9.89 9.18
C ALA A 42 -1.61 -9.96 7.93
N PHE A 43 -1.12 -11.16 7.59
CA PHE A 43 -0.35 -11.37 6.36
C PHE A 43 -1.19 -11.20 5.07
N ILE A 44 -2.43 -11.70 5.06
CA ILE A 44 -3.39 -11.50 3.96
C ILE A 44 -3.76 -10.01 3.82
N LEU A 45 -3.94 -9.31 4.94
CA LEU A 45 -4.17 -7.87 4.95
C LEU A 45 -2.99 -7.09 4.35
N MET A 46 -1.77 -7.43 4.73
CA MET A 46 -0.57 -6.79 4.18
C MET A 46 -0.42 -7.06 2.67
N THR A 47 -0.55 -8.31 2.24
CA THR A 47 -0.41 -8.70 0.83
C THR A 47 -1.52 -8.14 -0.05
N SER A 48 -2.77 -8.11 0.41
CA SER A 48 -3.88 -7.52 -0.34
C SER A 48 -3.70 -6.00 -0.56
N GLN A 49 -3.17 -5.27 0.43
CA GLN A 49 -2.89 -3.84 0.31
C GLN A 49 -1.78 -3.54 -0.71
N GLU A 50 -0.73 -4.39 -0.78
CA GLU A 50 0.33 -4.32 -1.79
C GLU A 50 -0.22 -4.57 -3.21
N VAL A 51 -1.05 -5.60 -3.37
CA VAL A 51 -1.66 -5.97 -4.65
C VAL A 51 -2.59 -4.87 -5.15
N ILE A 52 -3.43 -4.29 -4.28
CA ILE A 52 -4.31 -3.18 -4.64
C ILE A 52 -3.48 -1.96 -5.06
N TYR A 53 -2.43 -1.62 -4.30
CA TYR A 53 -1.54 -0.50 -4.64
C TYR A 53 -0.92 -0.68 -6.02
N TRP A 54 -0.31 -1.84 -6.28
CA TRP A 54 0.28 -2.15 -7.59
C TRP A 54 -0.74 -2.15 -8.72
N THR A 55 -1.92 -2.73 -8.50
CA THR A 55 -2.99 -2.78 -9.50
C THR A 55 -3.45 -1.38 -9.88
N VAL A 56 -3.72 -0.52 -8.89
CA VAL A 56 -4.11 0.88 -9.12
C VAL A 56 -2.99 1.65 -9.80
N GLN A 57 -1.74 1.44 -9.39
CA GLN A 57 -0.60 2.13 -9.97
C GLN A 57 -0.35 1.72 -11.44
N LEU A 58 -0.48 0.43 -11.75
CA LEU A 58 -0.41 -0.09 -13.12
C LEU A 58 -1.57 0.43 -13.96
N PHE A 59 -2.79 0.43 -13.43
CA PHE A 59 -3.97 0.92 -14.13
C PHE A 59 -3.87 2.42 -14.44
N LEU A 60 -3.45 3.24 -13.47
CA LEU A 60 -3.25 4.67 -13.68
C LEU A 60 -2.14 4.95 -14.68
N LYS A 61 -1.00 4.24 -14.61
CA LYS A 61 0.08 4.35 -15.61
C LYS A 61 -0.38 3.95 -17.00
N TRP A 62 -1.15 2.87 -17.12
CA TRP A 62 -1.70 2.41 -18.39
C TRP A 62 -2.70 3.40 -18.98
N LYS A 63 -3.56 4.00 -18.13
CA LYS A 63 -4.49 5.05 -18.54
C LYS A 63 -3.76 6.31 -19.00
N LEU A 64 -2.74 6.77 -18.26
CA LEU A 64 -1.95 7.95 -18.63
C LEU A 64 -1.17 7.73 -19.93
N GLY A 65 -0.60 6.53 -20.12
CA GLY A 65 0.15 6.19 -21.33
C GLY A 65 -0.71 6.05 -22.59
N LYS A 66 -2.05 6.03 -22.47
CA LYS A 66 -2.97 6.10 -23.62
C LYS A 66 -3.37 7.53 -23.99
N ASP A 67 -3.10 8.52 -23.14
CA ASP A 67 -3.37 9.94 -23.43
C ASP A 67 -2.18 10.63 -24.15
N GLU A 68 -1.08 9.90 -24.41
CA GLU A 68 0.10 10.39 -25.15
C GLU A 68 0.19 9.92 -26.62
N GLU A 69 -0.75 9.09 -27.12
CA GLU A 69 -0.89 8.73 -28.55
C GLU A 69 -2.13 9.37 -29.19
#